data_AF-A0A7Y9IVQ2-F1
#
_entry.id   AF-A0A7Y9IVQ2-F1
#
_cell.length_a   1.000
_cell.length_b   1.000
_cell.length_c   1.000
_cell.angle_alpha   90.00
_cell.angle_beta   90.00
_cell.angle_gamma   90.00
#
_symmetry.space_group_name_H-M   'P 1'
#
loop_
_entity.id
_entity.type
_entity.pdbx_description
1 polymer ?
#
loop_
_entity_poly.entity_id
_entity_poly.type
_entity_poly.pdbx_seq_one_letter_code
_entity_poly.pdbx_strand_id
1 'polypeptide(L)' 'MQTPSPEALLAILQEYPTGVSLPRLSKRLGERASVVLRALALMGDGFGNRRGPGWVRVEQTDGVWNITITPAGRQALQQP' A
#
# COMPACT_ATOMS: atom_id res chain seq x y z
N MET A 1 11.35 -14.09 -5.34
CA MET A 1 10.67 -12.97 -4.66
C MET A 1 9.85 -12.26 -5.71
N GLN A 2 8.53 -12.34 -5.62
CA GLN A 2 7.64 -11.75 -6.62
C GLN A 2 7.12 -10.44 -6.02
N THR A 3 7.42 -9.30 -6.66
CA THR A 3 6.84 -8.04 -6.19
C THR A 3 5.32 -8.14 -6.37
N PRO A 4 4.52 -7.91 -5.31
CA PRO A 4 3.07 -7.98 -5.44
C PRO A 4 2.61 -6.92 -6.44
N SER A 5 1.67 -7.27 -7.32
CA SER A 5 1.13 -6.31 -8.29
C SER A 5 0.38 -5.19 -7.57
N PRO A 6 0.30 -3.98 -8.16
CA PRO A 6 -0.48 -2.89 -7.60
C PRO A 6 -1.94 -3.27 -7.36
N GLU A 7 -2.58 -4.02 -8.27
CA GLU A 7 -3.98 -4.43 -8.09
C GLU A 7 -4.14 -5.38 -6.90
N ALA A 8 -3.24 -6.36 -6.73
CA ALA A 8 -3.29 -7.28 -5.60
C ALA A 8 -3.12 -6.56 -4.25
N LEU A 9 -2.22 -5.56 -4.21
CA LEU A 9 -2.03 -4.71 -3.04
C LEU A 9 -3.29 -3.89 -2.73
N LEU A 10 -3.87 -3.23 -3.73
CA LEU A 10 -5.08 -2.44 -3.54
C LEU A 10 -6.26 -3.31 -3.12
N ALA A 11 -6.41 -4.51 -3.69
CA ALA A 11 -7.51 -5.43 -3.36
C ALA A 11 -7.46 -5.84 -1.89
N ILE A 12 -6.27 -6.18 -1.38
CA ILE A 12 -6.07 -6.47 0.04
C ILE A 12 -6.35 -5.23 0.88
N LEU A 13 -5.88 -4.04 0.48
CA LEU A 13 -6.12 -2.81 1.24
C LEU A 13 -7.58 -2.39 1.28
N GLN A 14 -8.41 -2.76 0.29
CA GLN A 14 -9.85 -2.55 0.34
C GLN A 14 -10.53 -3.33 1.48
N GLU A 15 -9.97 -4.49 1.87
CA GLU A 15 -10.46 -5.26 3.04
C GLU A 15 -10.20 -4.52 4.37
N TYR A 16 -9.33 -3.49 4.38
CA TYR A 16 -8.95 -2.72 5.57
C TYR A 16 -9.27 -1.22 5.40
N PRO A 17 -10.55 -0.80 5.47
CA PRO A 17 -10.94 0.58 5.22
C PRO A 17 -10.35 1.60 6.22
N THR A 18 -9.96 1.16 7.41
CA THR A 18 -9.29 1.98 8.45
C THR A 18 -7.76 1.93 8.36
N GLY A 19 -7.21 1.22 7.38
CA GLY A 19 -5.79 0.99 7.23
C GLY A 19 -5.30 -0.29 7.90
N VAL A 20 -4.10 -0.71 7.50
CA VAL A 20 -3.43 -1.93 7.98
C VAL A 20 -1.95 -1.64 8.26
N SER A 21 -1.40 -2.23 9.32
CA SER A 21 0.01 -2.08 9.64
C SER A 21 0.91 -2.84 8.65
N LEU A 22 2.10 -2.31 8.39
CA LEU A 22 3.09 -2.95 7.50
C LEU A 22 3.42 -4.41 7.90
N PRO A 23 3.62 -4.76 9.19
CA PRO A 23 3.84 -6.15 9.59
C PRO A 23 2.64 -7.06 9.27
N ARG A 24 1.41 -6.55 9.41
CA ARG A 24 0.19 -7.32 9.11
C ARG A 24 0.00 -7.49 7.61
N LEU A 25 0.27 -6.44 6.83
CA LEU A 25 0.19 -6.47 5.38
C LEU A 25 1.22 -7.42 4.76
N SER A 26 2.47 -7.35 5.21
CA SER A 26 3.54 -8.26 4.77
C SER A 26 3.22 -9.73 5.08
N LYS A 27 2.71 -10.01 6.29
CA LYS A 27 2.24 -11.36 6.65
C LYS A 27 1.10 -11.85 5.75
N ARG A 28 0.13 -10.98 5.41
CA ARG A 28 -0.99 -11.32 4.52
C ARG A 28 -0.54 -11.63 3.09
N LEU A 29 0.47 -10.92 2.61
CA LEU A 29 1.06 -11.09 1.27
C LEU A 29 2.07 -12.25 1.20
N GLY A 30 2.53 -12.79 2.33
CA GLY A 30 3.63 -13.76 2.35
C GLY A 30 4.98 -13.17 1.92
N GLU A 31 5.13 -11.85 1.99
CA GLU A 31 6.29 -11.12 1.48
C GLU A 31 7.07 -10.40 2.59
N ARG A 32 8.32 -10.02 2.28
CA ARG A 32 9.15 -9.27 3.24
C ARG A 32 8.67 -7.82 3.35
N ALA A 33 8.72 -7.25 4.57
CA ALA A 33 8.31 -5.86 4.81
C ALA A 33 9.00 -4.85 3.89
N SER A 34 10.29 -5.03 3.57
CA SER A 34 11.01 -4.16 2.64
C SER A 34 10.52 -4.24 1.18
N VAL A 35 10.06 -5.42 0.74
CA VAL A 35 9.48 -5.63 -0.60
C VAL A 35 8.13 -4.92 -0.67
N VAL A 36 7.30 -5.09 0.35
CA VAL A 36 6.01 -4.40 0.45
C VAL A 36 6.19 -2.89 0.52
N LEU A 37 7.12 -2.39 1.34
CA LEU A 37 7.41 -0.95 1.43
C LEU A 37 7.85 -0.37 0.09
N ARG A 38 8.69 -1.09 -0.67
CA ARG A 38 9.15 -0.64 -1.98
C ARG A 38 8.01 -0.56 -3.00
N ALA A 39 7.08 -1.52 -2.97
CA ALA A 39 5.89 -1.48 -3.82
C ALA A 39 4.97 -0.31 -3.43
N LEU A 40 4.73 -0.13 -2.14
CA LEU A 40 3.94 1.00 -1.61
C LEU A 40 4.54 2.36 -1.96
N ALA A 41 5.87 2.49 -1.95
CA ALA A 41 6.56 3.72 -2.32
C ALA A 41 6.31 4.14 -3.79
N LEU A 42 6.03 3.18 -4.69
CA LEU A 42 5.67 3.47 -6.08
C LEU A 42 4.19 3.88 -6.24
N MET A 43 3.34 3.50 -5.30
CA MET A 43 1.89 3.72 -5.33
C MET A 43 1.45 4.94 -4.50
N GLY A 44 2.25 5.31 -3.50
CA GLY A 44 1.92 6.34 -2.54
C GLY A 44 2.09 7.76 -3.06
N ASP A 45 1.36 8.70 -2.43
CA ASP A 45 1.61 10.12 -2.63
C ASP A 45 2.82 10.54 -1.77
N GLY A 46 3.96 10.78 -2.42
CA GLY A 46 5.12 11.40 -1.78
C GLY A 46 6.09 10.49 -1.00
N PHE A 47 6.49 9.34 -1.55
CA PHE A 47 7.67 8.63 -1.04
C PHE A 47 8.95 9.17 -1.72
N GLY A 48 9.67 10.08 -1.06
CA GLY A 48 10.87 10.74 -1.62
C GLY A 48 10.55 11.80 -2.68
N ASN A 49 11.35 11.90 -3.76
CA ASN A 49 11.24 12.96 -4.78
C ASN A 49 10.24 12.68 -5.92
N ARG A 50 9.49 11.57 -5.87
CA ARG A 50 8.55 11.19 -6.93
C ARG A 50 7.18 10.96 -6.29
N ARG A 51 6.19 11.77 -6.71
CA ARG A 51 4.79 11.53 -6.34
C ARG A 51 4.28 10.37 -7.18
N GLY A 52 4.00 9.24 -6.55
CA GLY A 52 3.26 8.16 -7.20
C GLY A 52 1.82 8.61 -7.51
N PRO A 53 0.97 7.72 -8.02
CA PRO A 53 -0.41 8.04 -8.39
C PRO A 53 -1.33 8.36 -7.20
N GLY A 54 -0.80 8.32 -5.96
CA GLY A 54 -1.54 8.64 -4.76
C GLY A 54 -2.61 7.60 -4.40
N TRP A 55 -2.42 6.35 -4.81
CA TRP A 55 -3.38 5.25 -4.58
C TRP A 55 -3.38 4.76 -3.13
N VAL A 56 -2.27 4.96 -2.41
CA VAL A 56 -2.14 4.59 -1.00
C VAL A 56 -1.62 5.77 -0.20
N ARG A 57 -2.06 5.86 1.05
CA ARG A 57 -1.48 6.73 2.07
C ARG A 57 -0.69 5.86 3.03
N VAL A 58 0.53 6.28 3.32
CA VAL A 58 1.42 5.58 4.24
C VAL A 58 1.81 6.56 5.34
N GLU A 59 1.40 6.27 6.56
CA GLU A 59 1.61 7.14 7.73
C GLU A 59 2.33 6.35 8.82
N GLN A 60 3.17 7.00 9.60
CA GLN A 60 3.79 6.39 10.77
C GLN A 60 3.11 6.93 12.03
N THR A 61 2.49 6.05 12.81
CA THR A 61 1.81 6.36 14.08
C THR A 61 2.45 5.51 15.17
N ASP A 62 2.97 6.14 16.22
CA ASP A 62 3.63 5.46 17.35
C ASP A 62 4.74 4.47 16.94
N GLY A 63 5.50 4.83 15.90
CA GLY A 63 6.57 3.99 15.34
C GLY A 63 6.09 2.89 14.39
N VAL A 64 4.78 2.69 14.26
CA VAL A 64 4.17 1.68 13.37
C VAL A 64 3.73 2.34 12.06
N TRP A 65 4.16 1.76 10.95
CA TRP A 65 3.69 2.14 9.62
C TRP A 65 2.28 1.61 9.38
N ASN A 66 1.33 2.51 9.15
CA ASN A 66 -0.04 2.23 8.76
C ASN A 66 -0.27 2.60 7.29
N ILE A 67 -0.95 1.73 6.56
CA ILE A 67 -1.21 1.86 5.12
C ILE A 67 -2.71 1.86 4.88
N THR A 68 -3.21 2.88 4.21
CA THR A 68 -4.63 3.04 3.90
C THR A 68 -4.81 3.27 2.41
N ILE A 69 -5.80 2.61 1.80
CA ILE A 69 -6.18 2.88 0.41
C ILE A 69 -6.88 4.24 0.31
N THR A 70 -6.47 5.07 -0.66
CA THR A 70 -7.10 6.38 -0.92
C THR A 70 -8.31 6.22 -1.85
N PRO A 71 -9.14 7.27 -2.01
CA PRO A 71 -10.19 7.28 -3.04
C PRO A 71 -9.64 6.98 -4.44
N ALA A 72 -8.48 7.55 -4.81
CA ALA A 72 -7.85 7.30 -6.10
C ALA A 72 -7.45 5.83 -6.29
N GLY A 73 -6.95 5.17 -5.23
CA GLY A 73 -6.64 3.73 -5.28
C GLY A 73 -7.87 2.86 -5.43
N ARG A 74 -9.01 3.24 -4.82
CA ARG A 74 -10.29 2.54 -5.02
C ARG A 74 -10.79 2.68 -6.45
N GLN A 75 -10.68 3.88 -7.03
CA GLN A 75 -11.04 4.12 -8.42
C GLN A 75 -10.16 3.32 -9.39
N ALA A 76 -8.85 3.22 -9.12
CA ALA A 76 -7.93 2.43 -9.94
C ALA A 76 -8.30 0.95 -10.02
N LEU A 77 -8.89 0.37 -8.96
CA LEU A 77 -9.40 -1.01 -9.00
C LEU A 77 -10.71 -1.18 -9.79
N GLN A 78 -11.43 -0.09 -10.03
CA GLN A 78 -12.69 -0.09 -10.77
C GLN A 78 -12.48 0.24 -12.25
N GLN A 79 -11.28 0.69 -12.63
CA GLN A 79 -10.91 0.99 -14.01
C GLN A 79 -10.27 -0.26 -14.64
N PRO A 80 -10.82 -0.79 -15.75
CA PRO A 80 -10.31 -1.97 -16.44
C PRO A 80 -9.00 -1.70 -17.20
#